data_AF-A0A401MUZ4-F1
#
_entry.id   AF-A0A401MUZ4-F1
#
_cell.length_a   1.000
_cell.length_b   1.000
_cell.length_c   1.000
_cell.angle_alpha   90.00
_cell.angle_beta   90.00
_cell.angle_gamma   90.00
#
_symmetry.space_group_name_H-M   'P 1'
#
loop_
_entity.id
_entity.type
_entity.pdbx_description
1 polymer ?
#
loop_
_entity_poly.entity_id
_entity_poly.type
_entity_poly.pdbx_seq_one_letter_code
_entity_poly.pdbx_strand_id
1 'polypeptide(L)'
;MQRKFLVGAVGGTTAVVSIFGVGTHLLARTESTTGLDPDSAVSVGGHRALAAELVAGRTASLYHPLPWVGKKISDVTCPTGLKAVAGATITCTGKKSDGETVEIPVAVVKATDHSITWKFER
;
A
#
# COMPACT_ATOMS: atom_id res chain seq x y z
N MET A 1 -13.19 -43.76 3.04
CA MET A 1 -14.60 -43.77 3.51
C MET A 1 -15.18 -42.38 3.33
N GLN A 2 -16.15 -42.27 2.43
CA GLN A 2 -16.74 -41.02 1.93
C GLN A 2 -17.93 -40.64 2.82
N ARG A 3 -17.89 -39.47 3.47
CA ARG A 3 -19.02 -38.95 4.26
C ARG A 3 -19.59 -37.68 3.63
N LYS A 4 -20.64 -37.92 2.84
CA LYS A 4 -21.90 -37.16 2.62
C LYS A 4 -21.86 -35.62 2.70
N PHE A 5 -22.03 -35.02 1.52
CA PHE A 5 -22.59 -33.70 1.27
C PHE A 5 -24.12 -33.71 1.46
N LEU A 6 -24.68 -32.56 1.90
CA LEU A 6 -26.10 -32.12 2.05
C LEU A 6 -26.15 -31.35 3.38
N VAL A 7 -26.58 -30.11 3.59
CA VAL A 7 -27.62 -29.20 3.07
C VAL A 7 -27.21 -27.80 3.61
N GLY A 8 -27.49 -26.62 3.05
CA GLY A 8 -28.53 -26.22 2.13
C GLY A 8 -28.34 -24.79 1.64
N ALA A 9 -29.05 -24.51 0.56
CA ALA A 9 -29.21 -23.19 -0.01
C ALA A 9 -30.15 -22.35 0.87
N VAL A 10 -29.66 -21.21 1.34
CA VAL A 10 -30.49 -20.09 1.79
C VAL A 10 -29.96 -18.84 1.11
N GLY A 11 -30.79 -18.31 0.20
CA GLY A 11 -30.95 -16.89 -0.14
C GLY A 11 -29.71 -16.00 -0.26
N GLY A 12 -29.39 -15.64 -1.51
CA GLY A 12 -28.98 -14.29 -1.93
C GLY A 12 -27.77 -13.65 -1.25
N THR A 13 -26.68 -13.48 -2.00
CA THR A 13 -26.03 -12.18 -2.29
C THR A 13 -24.71 -12.42 -3.03
N THR A 14 -24.49 -11.63 -4.08
CA THR A 14 -23.24 -11.33 -4.80
C THR A 14 -22.10 -12.35 -4.73
N ALA A 15 -21.78 -12.95 -5.87
CA ALA A 15 -20.52 -13.67 -6.08
C ALA A 15 -19.34 -12.70 -5.86
N VAL A 16 -18.70 -12.77 -4.69
CA VAL A 16 -17.40 -12.13 -4.47
C VAL A 16 -16.34 -13.15 -4.90
N VAL A 17 -15.75 -12.91 -6.07
CA VAL A 17 -14.59 -13.66 -6.55
C VAL A 17 -13.38 -13.22 -5.71
N SER A 18 -13.02 -13.97 -4.68
CA SER A 18 -11.76 -13.76 -3.95
C SER A 18 -10.68 -14.71 -4.49
N ILE A 19 -10.05 -14.31 -5.60
CA ILE A 19 -8.76 -14.89 -6.02
C ILE A 19 -7.67 -14.32 -5.11
N PHE A 20 -7.48 -14.85 -3.90
CA PHE A 20 -6.29 -14.51 -3.11
C PHE A 20 -5.88 -15.68 -2.21
N GLY A 21 -5.08 -16.59 -2.76
CA GLY A 21 -4.53 -17.71 -2.00
C GLY A 21 -3.10 -18.13 -2.36
N VAL A 22 -2.46 -17.49 -3.35
CA VAL A 22 -1.08 -17.84 -3.76
C VAL A 22 -0.34 -16.55 -4.12
N GLY A 23 0.20 -15.85 -3.13
CA GLY A 23 1.02 -14.65 -3.38
C GLY A 23 1.28 -13.72 -2.18
N THR A 24 0.66 -13.96 -1.03
CA THR A 24 0.70 -13.04 0.12
C THR A 24 2.05 -12.95 0.83
N HIS A 25 2.93 -13.94 0.69
CA HIS A 25 4.21 -13.95 1.40
C HIS A 25 5.27 -12.98 0.83
N LEU A 26 5.15 -12.54 -0.43
CA LEU A 26 6.08 -11.57 -1.03
C LEU A 26 5.57 -10.12 -0.92
N LEU A 27 4.25 -9.94 -0.86
CA LEU A 27 3.58 -8.63 -0.77
C LEU A 27 3.63 -8.04 0.65
N ALA A 28 3.59 -8.90 1.68
CA ALA A 28 3.54 -8.46 3.08
C ALA A 28 4.76 -7.64 3.56
N ARG A 29 5.91 -7.67 2.86
CA ARG A 29 7.10 -6.90 3.24
C ARG A 29 7.08 -5.43 2.79
N THR A 30 6.30 -5.11 1.76
CA THR A 30 6.22 -3.72 1.24
C THR A 30 4.92 -3.03 1.63
N GLU A 31 4.02 -3.75 2.31
CA GLU A 31 2.80 -3.20 2.89
C GLU A 31 3.05 -2.49 4.22
N SER A 32 2.36 -1.38 4.41
CA SER A 32 2.45 -0.53 5.59
C SER A 32 1.06 -0.01 5.96
N THR A 33 0.69 -0.17 7.23
CA THR A 33 -0.55 0.41 7.77
C THR A 33 -0.22 1.64 8.61
N THR A 34 -0.90 2.75 8.33
CA THR A 34 -0.69 4.05 8.96
C THR A 34 -2.01 4.58 9.52
N GLY A 35 -1.97 5.09 10.75
CA GLY A 35 -3.08 5.86 11.32
C GLY A 35 -3.23 7.20 10.60
N LEU A 36 -4.47 7.63 10.40
CA LEU A 36 -4.84 8.95 9.90
C LEU A 36 -5.26 9.81 11.10
N ASP A 37 -4.25 10.30 11.80
CA ASP A 37 -4.34 11.17 12.96
C ASP A 37 -4.10 12.63 12.55
N PRO A 38 -4.41 13.63 13.39
CA PRO A 38 -4.24 15.04 13.03
C PRO A 38 -2.83 15.41 12.58
N ASP A 39 -1.81 14.71 13.10
CA ASP A 39 -0.39 14.93 12.79
C ASP A 39 0.07 14.20 11.52
N SER A 40 -0.71 13.22 11.03
CA SER A 40 -0.36 12.40 9.87
C SER A 40 -1.28 12.56 8.67
N ALA A 41 -2.49 13.04 8.89
CA ALA A 41 -3.51 13.20 7.87
C ALA A 41 -3.55 14.63 7.32
N VAL A 42 -3.59 14.72 6.00
CA VAL A 42 -3.88 15.95 5.24
C VAL A 42 -5.14 15.75 4.40
N SER A 43 -5.66 16.81 3.80
CA SER A 43 -6.78 16.71 2.86
C SER A 43 -6.28 16.90 1.44
N VAL A 44 -6.58 15.93 0.56
CA VAL A 44 -6.26 16.00 -0.88
C VAL A 44 -7.56 15.86 -1.66
N GLY A 45 -7.94 16.92 -2.36
CA GLY A 45 -9.17 16.95 -3.16
C GLY A 45 -10.44 16.62 -2.37
N GLY A 46 -10.51 17.03 -1.09
CA GLY A 46 -11.66 16.81 -0.21
C GLY A 46 -11.69 15.47 0.53
N HIS A 47 -10.66 14.64 0.40
CA HIS A 47 -10.55 13.38 1.14
C HIS A 47 -9.37 13.40 2.09
N ARG A 48 -9.49 12.70 3.22
CA ARG A 48 -8.33 12.39 4.06
C ARG A 48 -7.28 11.65 3.25
N ALA A 49 -6.04 12.02 3.46
CA ALA A 49 -4.87 11.48 2.80
C ALA A 49 -3.74 11.41 3.81
N LEU A 50 -2.86 10.43 3.67
CA LEU A 50 -1.60 10.41 4.43
C LEU A 50 -0.67 11.49 3.87
N ALA A 51 -0.05 12.28 4.75
CA ALA A 51 0.88 13.34 4.34
C ALA A 51 1.99 12.82 3.42
N ALA A 52 2.31 13.59 2.38
CA ALA A 52 3.30 13.22 1.37
C ALA A 52 4.68 12.90 2.00
N GLU A 53 5.09 13.69 2.98
CA GLU A 53 6.37 13.52 3.70
C GLU A 53 6.41 12.22 4.51
N LEU A 54 5.28 11.81 5.11
CA LEU A 54 5.18 10.53 5.80
C LEU A 54 5.23 9.35 4.84
N VAL A 55 4.55 9.45 3.70
CA VAL A 55 4.64 8.42 2.65
C VAL A 55 6.08 8.30 2.18
N ALA A 56 6.74 9.42 1.89
CA ALA A 56 8.13 9.47 1.45
C ALA A 56 9.10 8.87 2.49
N GLY A 57 9.06 9.33 3.73
CA GLY A 57 9.95 8.87 4.80
C GLY A 57 9.75 7.38 5.11
N ARG A 58 8.49 6.91 5.11
CA ARG A 58 8.17 5.50 5.35
C ARG A 58 8.55 4.62 4.18
N THR A 59 8.37 5.10 2.95
CA THR A 59 8.86 4.45 1.73
C THR A 59 10.37 4.30 1.79
N ALA A 60 11.12 5.39 2.01
CA ALA A 60 12.58 5.34 2.16
C ALA A 60 13.03 4.32 3.24
N SER A 61 12.34 4.30 4.38
CA SER A 61 12.61 3.37 5.47
C SER A 61 12.37 1.89 5.08
N LEU A 62 11.31 1.61 4.32
CA LEU A 62 10.99 0.27 3.83
C LEU A 62 11.90 -0.20 2.69
N TYR A 63 12.50 0.72 1.94
CA TYR A 63 13.46 0.41 0.89
C TYR A 63 14.87 0.07 1.42
N HIS A 64 15.31 0.71 2.51
CA HIS A 64 16.63 0.48 3.10
C HIS A 64 16.96 -0.98 3.49
N PRO A 65 16.02 -1.82 3.96
CA PRO A 65 16.31 -3.22 4.29
C PRO A 65 16.29 -4.20 3.10
N LEU A 66 16.14 -3.72 1.85
CA LEU A 66 15.86 -4.59 0.71
C LEU A 66 17.12 -4.98 -0.10
N PRO A 67 17.52 -6.27 -0.12
CA PRO A 67 18.78 -6.71 -0.73
C PRO A 67 18.80 -6.62 -2.27
N TRP A 68 17.63 -6.56 -2.91
CA TRP A 68 17.48 -6.54 -4.37
C TRP A 68 17.51 -5.13 -4.98
N VAL A 69 17.28 -4.08 -4.19
CA VAL A 69 17.36 -2.69 -4.67
C VAL A 69 18.81 -2.29 -4.91
N GLY A 70 19.77 -3.08 -4.39
CA GLY A 70 21.20 -2.93 -4.63
C GLY A 70 21.84 -1.67 -4.05
N LYS A 71 21.06 -0.62 -3.75
CA LYS A 71 21.53 0.70 -3.33
C LYS A 71 20.49 1.37 -2.45
N LYS A 72 20.95 1.96 -1.36
CA LYS A 72 20.18 2.83 -0.47
C LYS A 72 19.51 3.93 -1.29
N ILE A 73 18.18 3.95 -1.33
CA ILE A 73 17.44 5.08 -1.89
C ILE A 73 17.39 6.18 -0.84
N SER A 74 17.70 7.40 -1.26
CA SER A 74 17.61 8.62 -0.46
C SER A 74 16.76 9.65 -1.21
N ASP A 75 16.44 10.76 -0.56
CA ASP A 75 15.74 11.89 -1.21
C ASP A 75 14.36 11.50 -1.78
N VAL A 76 13.67 10.54 -1.13
CA VAL A 76 12.34 10.14 -1.56
C VAL A 76 11.40 11.33 -1.39
N THR A 77 10.72 11.70 -2.46
CA THR A 77 9.76 12.80 -2.51
C THR A 77 8.47 12.29 -3.15
N CYS A 78 7.34 12.58 -2.53
CA CYS A 78 6.02 12.26 -3.09
C CYS A 78 5.34 13.57 -3.51
N PRO A 79 4.74 13.65 -4.71
CA PRO A 79 4.18 14.90 -5.25
C PRO A 79 2.94 15.37 -4.48
N THR A 80 2.24 14.45 -3.83
CA THR A 80 1.03 14.72 -3.07
C THR A 80 0.85 13.69 -1.95
N GLY A 81 -0.10 13.95 -1.06
CA GLY A 81 -0.49 13.00 -0.03
C GLY A 81 -1.19 11.78 -0.63
N LEU A 82 -1.01 10.62 0.00
CA LEU A 82 -1.65 9.38 -0.44
C LEU A 82 -3.11 9.37 0.02
N LYS A 83 -4.02 9.60 -0.93
CA LYS A 83 -5.46 9.63 -0.68
C LYS A 83 -5.92 8.34 0.00
N ALA A 84 -6.69 8.44 1.10
CA ALA A 84 -7.23 7.29 1.82
C ALA A 84 -8.43 6.67 1.09
N VAL A 85 -8.20 6.22 -0.13
CA VAL A 85 -9.16 5.57 -1.00
C VAL A 85 -8.50 4.30 -1.53
N ALA A 86 -9.14 3.15 -1.35
CA ALA A 86 -8.61 1.90 -1.87
C ALA A 86 -8.43 1.97 -3.40
N GLY A 87 -7.26 1.54 -3.88
CA GLY A 87 -6.87 1.66 -5.29
C GLY A 87 -6.30 3.02 -5.70
N ALA A 88 -6.20 4.01 -4.79
CA ALA A 88 -5.49 5.25 -5.09
C ALA A 88 -3.99 4.96 -5.25
N THR A 89 -3.38 5.58 -6.25
CA THR A 89 -1.95 5.42 -6.55
C THR A 89 -1.30 6.78 -6.70
N ILE A 90 -0.09 6.91 -6.18
CA ILE A 90 0.81 8.04 -6.43
C ILE A 90 2.18 7.50 -6.85
N THR A 91 2.92 8.27 -7.64
CA THR A 91 4.30 7.94 -7.97
C THR A 91 5.22 8.84 -7.16
N CYS A 92 5.94 8.28 -6.22
CA CYS A 92 7.01 8.98 -5.52
C CYS A 92 8.31 8.85 -6.33
N THR A 93 9.23 9.78 -6.18
CA THR A 93 10.56 9.73 -6.80
C THR A 93 11.62 9.60 -5.73
N GLY A 94 12.63 8.76 -5.93
CA GLY A 94 13.80 8.68 -5.06
C GLY A 94 15.08 8.72 -5.86
N LYS A 95 16.22 8.90 -5.18
CA LYS A 95 17.55 8.81 -5.79
C LYS A 95 18.29 7.59 -5.28
N LYS A 96 18.83 6.80 -6.21
CA LYS A 96 19.79 5.74 -5.89
C LYS A 96 21.15 6.34 -5.52
N SER A 97 22.01 5.52 -4.91
CA SER A 97 23.36 5.96 -4.52
C SER A 97 24.32 6.19 -5.70
N ASP A 98 23.96 5.84 -6.93
CA ASP A 98 24.66 6.24 -8.17
C ASP A 98 24.13 7.54 -8.78
N GLY A 99 23.15 8.19 -8.15
CA GLY A 99 22.54 9.42 -8.63
C GLY A 99 21.40 9.21 -9.62
N GLU A 100 21.05 7.95 -9.95
CA GLU A 100 19.90 7.64 -10.80
C GLU A 100 18.59 7.94 -10.07
N THR A 101 17.67 8.64 -10.73
CA THR A 101 16.30 8.86 -10.22
C THR A 101 15.45 7.62 -10.50
N VAL A 102 14.73 7.16 -9.48
CA VAL A 102 13.78 6.06 -9.58
C VAL A 102 12.38 6.51 -9.29
N GLU A 103 11.45 5.94 -10.03
CA GLU A 103 10.02 6.07 -9.77
C GLU A 103 9.56 4.93 -8.88
N ILE A 104 8.81 5.28 -7.83
CA ILE A 104 8.33 4.40 -6.79
C ILE A 104 6.79 4.52 -6.78
N PRO A 105 6.09 3.66 -7.53
CA PRO A 105 4.64 3.60 -7.48
C PRO A 105 4.17 3.13 -6.11
N VAL A 106 3.31 3.91 -5.47
CA VAL A 106 2.71 3.65 -4.17
C VAL A 106 1.20 3.53 -4.34
N ALA A 107 0.62 2.40 -3.94
CA ALA A 107 -0.79 2.09 -4.09
C ALA A 107 -1.45 1.78 -2.74
N VAL A 108 -2.69 2.25 -2.58
CA VAL A 108 -3.53 1.95 -1.41
C VAL A 108 -4.22 0.62 -1.60
N VAL A 109 -3.98 -0.31 -0.68
CA VAL A 109 -4.63 -1.62 -0.67
C VAL A 109 -5.95 -1.54 0.07
N LYS A 110 -5.99 -0.83 1.19
CA LYS A 110 -7.17 -0.67 2.04
C LYS A 110 -7.19 0.70 2.69
N ALA A 111 -8.37 1.29 2.78
CA ALA A 111 -8.57 2.53 3.52
C ALA A 111 -9.78 2.40 4.44
N THR A 112 -9.70 3.06 5.58
CA THR A 112 -10.74 3.23 6.59
C THR A 112 -10.71 4.69 7.04
N ASP A 113 -11.69 5.11 7.84
CA ASP A 113 -11.78 6.50 8.30
C ASP A 113 -10.60 6.96 9.19
N HIS A 114 -9.90 5.99 9.78
CA HIS A 114 -8.83 6.19 10.76
C HIS A 114 -7.48 5.59 10.35
N SER A 115 -7.44 4.80 9.28
CA SER A 115 -6.20 4.13 8.88
C SER A 115 -6.16 3.79 7.40
N ILE A 116 -4.96 3.76 6.86
CA ILE A 116 -4.68 3.42 5.47
C ILE A 116 -3.60 2.36 5.41
N THR A 117 -3.87 1.27 4.69
CA THR A 117 -2.92 0.23 4.32
C THR A 117 -2.51 0.43 2.88
N TRP A 118 -1.22 0.59 2.65
CA TRP A 118 -0.66 0.89 1.35
C TRP A 118 0.62 0.09 1.12
N LYS A 119 1.01 -0.04 -0.14
CA LYS A 119 2.21 -0.74 -0.58
C LYS A 119 2.93 0.09 -1.63
N PHE A 120 4.20 -0.19 -1.83
CA PHE A 120 4.89 0.21 -3.06
C PHE A 120 5.08 -1.00 -3.96
N GLU A 121 5.00 -0.76 -5.27
CA GLU A 121 5.32 -1.76 -6.28
C GLU A 121 6.82 -1.70 -6.65
N ARG A 122 7.31 -2.84 -7.13
CA ARG A 122 8.71 -3.07 -7.49
C ARG A 122 8.86 -3.07 -9.00
#